data_AF-A0A2S4Z525-F1
#
_entry.id   AF-A0A2S4Z525-F1
#
_cell.length_a   1.000
_cell.length_b   1.000
_cell.length_c   1.000
_cell.angle_alpha   90.00
_cell.angle_beta   90.00
_cell.angle_gamma   90.00
#
_symmetry.space_group_name_H-M   'P 1'
#
loop_
_entity.id
_entity.type
_entity.pdbx_description
1 polymer ?
#
loop_
_entity_poly.entity_id
_entity_poly.type
_entity_poly.pdbx_seq_one_letter_code
_entity_poly.pdbx_strand_id
1 'polypeptide(L)'
;MNDRLLDAVTAKDPDAVRTCLAAGADPDTPGPDGLPLLCTAVACFDDETAEALMEGGADSDAQLPDGTTPLWRAVDLGSPALVDALLGKDPRLRLTEADQKRLLDLARHWHETGATEELRHRTGASGPAVRRLIEDARFTQVQEVTLGGRTVRAGHSAVLTALEWAFGILPPVAELVARAVPHPDETHVNWSAAAYALAERRSPQAWTDLAALRHHPDPVHRRFLASVLWNRTFLSGIHKRQDTGQDIEFLASWALDEPDGHVLAKVLDVYTGRTTPARRPSASAT
;
A
#
# COMPACT_ATOMS: atom_id res chain seq x y z
N MET A 1 -16.11 -10.28 -29.53
CA MET A 1 -15.11 -9.26 -29.14
C MET A 1 -14.88 -9.32 -27.62
N ASN A 2 -15.96 -9.44 -26.83
CA ASN A 2 -15.90 -9.68 -25.38
C ASN A 2 -15.08 -10.92 -24.97
N ASP A 3 -15.15 -12.02 -25.74
CA ASP A 3 -14.36 -13.23 -25.45
C ASP A 3 -12.85 -12.95 -25.39
N ARG A 4 -12.32 -12.02 -26.20
CA ARG A 4 -10.89 -11.70 -26.21
C ARG A 4 -10.44 -10.92 -24.97
N LEU A 5 -11.29 -10.03 -24.46
CA LEU A 5 -11.00 -9.29 -23.23
C LEU A 5 -11.09 -10.22 -22.01
N LEU A 6 -12.10 -11.09 -21.98
CA LEU A 6 -12.22 -12.14 -20.96
C LEU A 6 -11.00 -13.07 -20.96
N ASP A 7 -10.55 -13.54 -22.12
CA ASP A 7 -9.36 -14.39 -22.24
C ASP A 7 -8.11 -13.69 -21.71
N ALA A 8 -7.92 -12.41 -22.05
CA ALA A 8 -6.78 -11.60 -21.57
C ALA A 8 -6.80 -11.41 -20.04
N VAL A 9 -7.97 -11.10 -19.46
CA VAL A 9 -8.14 -10.96 -18.00
C VAL A 9 -7.91 -12.30 -17.30
N THR A 10 -8.44 -13.39 -17.84
CA THR A 10 -8.27 -14.74 -17.26
C THR A 10 -6.81 -15.20 -17.33
N ALA A 11 -6.08 -14.79 -18.38
CA ALA A 11 -4.67 -15.05 -18.56
C ALA A 11 -3.75 -14.16 -17.69
N LYS A 12 -4.31 -13.16 -16.98
CA LYS A 12 -3.55 -12.14 -16.23
C LYS A 12 -2.54 -11.39 -17.11
N ASP A 13 -2.97 -11.03 -18.32
CA ASP A 13 -2.14 -10.35 -19.32
C ASP A 13 -2.58 -8.87 -19.46
N PRO A 14 -2.01 -7.94 -18.66
CA PRO A 14 -2.41 -6.54 -18.69
C PRO A 14 -2.11 -5.87 -20.04
N ASP A 15 -1.12 -6.33 -20.79
CA ASP A 15 -0.78 -5.77 -22.10
C ASP A 15 -1.80 -6.20 -23.18
N ALA A 16 -2.26 -7.46 -23.13
CA ALA A 16 -3.36 -7.91 -23.95
C ALA A 16 -4.69 -7.22 -23.58
N VAL A 17 -4.93 -6.95 -22.30
CA VAL A 17 -6.07 -6.17 -21.83
C VAL A 17 -6.03 -4.75 -22.42
N ARG A 18 -4.93 -4.02 -22.26
CA ARG A 18 -4.74 -2.69 -22.86
C ARG A 18 -4.97 -2.71 -24.38
N THR A 19 -4.46 -3.74 -25.06
CA THR A 19 -4.64 -3.91 -26.50
C THR A 19 -6.12 -4.10 -26.89
N CYS A 20 -6.86 -4.91 -26.13
CA CYS A 20 -8.29 -5.12 -26.37
C CYS A 20 -9.10 -3.84 -26.12
N LEU A 21 -8.80 -3.11 -25.05
CA LEU A 21 -9.46 -1.85 -24.71
C LEU A 21 -9.16 -0.76 -25.75
N ALA A 22 -7.92 -0.65 -26.21
CA ALA A 22 -7.53 0.25 -27.31
C ALA A 22 -8.22 -0.09 -28.64
N ALA A 23 -8.63 -1.36 -28.83
CA ALA A 23 -9.42 -1.79 -29.97
C ALA A 23 -10.94 -1.53 -29.81
N GLY A 24 -11.37 -0.91 -28.71
CA GLY A 24 -12.76 -0.55 -28.43
C GLY A 24 -13.56 -1.64 -27.73
N ALA A 25 -12.90 -2.59 -27.05
CA ALA A 25 -13.60 -3.48 -26.12
C ALA A 25 -14.19 -2.65 -24.96
N ASP A 26 -15.39 -3.04 -24.51
CA ASP A 26 -16.04 -2.40 -23.37
C ASP A 26 -15.31 -2.77 -22.07
N PRO A 27 -14.76 -1.81 -21.31
CA PRO A 27 -14.03 -2.08 -20.07
C PRO A 27 -14.90 -2.71 -18.97
N ASP A 28 -16.22 -2.49 -19.01
CA ASP A 28 -17.18 -3.04 -18.05
C ASP A 28 -17.82 -4.35 -18.55
N THR A 29 -17.19 -4.99 -19.54
CA THR A 29 -17.61 -6.31 -20.03
C THR A 29 -17.86 -7.26 -18.86
N PRO A 30 -19.04 -7.90 -18.78
CA PRO A 30 -19.32 -8.87 -17.74
C PRO A 30 -18.60 -10.20 -18.01
N GLY A 31 -18.08 -10.81 -16.95
CA GLY A 31 -17.55 -12.17 -16.94
C GLY A 31 -18.65 -13.23 -16.90
N PRO A 32 -18.28 -14.52 -16.81
CA PRO A 32 -19.22 -15.64 -16.81
C PRO A 32 -20.21 -15.65 -15.64
N ASP A 33 -19.85 -15.02 -14.52
CA ASP A 33 -20.69 -14.86 -13.33
C ASP A 33 -21.61 -13.62 -13.39
N GLY A 34 -21.55 -12.86 -14.49
CA GLY A 34 -22.34 -11.65 -14.71
C GLY A 34 -21.78 -10.40 -14.02
N LEU A 35 -20.61 -10.50 -13.37
CA LEU A 35 -19.93 -9.33 -12.76
C LEU A 35 -18.94 -8.71 -13.74
N PRO A 36 -18.62 -7.41 -13.63
CA PRO A 36 -17.58 -6.79 -14.46
C PRO A 36 -16.26 -7.55 -14.37
N LEU A 37 -15.52 -7.66 -15.47
CA LEU A 37 -14.20 -8.34 -15.48
C LEU A 37 -13.22 -7.75 -14.45
N LEU A 38 -13.36 -6.48 -14.08
CA LEU A 38 -12.63 -5.87 -12.98
C LEU A 38 -12.78 -6.64 -11.66
N CYS A 39 -13.96 -7.19 -11.37
CA CYS A 39 -14.19 -8.03 -10.19
C CYS A 39 -13.37 -9.32 -10.22
N THR A 40 -13.11 -9.87 -11.42
CA THR A 40 -12.27 -11.07 -11.58
C THR A 40 -10.82 -10.74 -11.22
N ALA A 41 -10.27 -9.64 -11.74
CA ALA A 41 -8.92 -9.18 -11.39
C ALA A 41 -8.77 -8.92 -9.88
N VAL A 42 -9.76 -8.24 -9.27
CA VAL A 42 -9.81 -7.99 -7.82
C VAL A 42 -9.83 -9.30 -7.02
N ALA A 43 -10.69 -10.25 -7.37
CA ALA A 43 -10.78 -11.55 -6.67
C ALA A 43 -9.49 -12.38 -6.79
N CYS A 44 -8.74 -12.18 -7.87
CA CYS A 44 -7.47 -12.85 -8.14
C CYS A 44 -6.24 -12.12 -7.61
N PHE A 45 -6.41 -11.01 -6.87
CA PHE A 45 -5.33 -10.13 -6.40
C PHE A 45 -4.38 -9.68 -7.52
N ASP A 46 -4.94 -9.38 -8.69
CA ASP A 46 -4.20 -9.01 -9.90
C ASP A 46 -4.33 -7.50 -10.14
N ASP A 47 -3.45 -6.73 -9.50
CA ASP A 47 -3.43 -5.28 -9.57
C ASP A 47 -3.00 -4.75 -10.93
N GLU A 48 -2.08 -5.41 -11.65
CA GLU A 48 -1.68 -4.93 -12.98
C GLU A 48 -2.80 -5.08 -14.01
N THR A 49 -3.55 -6.19 -13.99
CA THR A 49 -4.72 -6.36 -14.85
C THR A 49 -5.85 -5.42 -14.44
N ALA A 50 -6.05 -5.20 -13.14
CA ALA A 50 -7.02 -4.23 -12.65
C ALA A 50 -6.68 -2.79 -13.09
N GLU A 51 -5.40 -2.39 -12.99
CA GLU A 51 -4.90 -1.10 -13.48
C GLU A 51 -5.15 -0.96 -14.99
N ALA A 52 -4.84 -1.98 -15.79
CA ALA A 52 -5.10 -1.97 -17.23
C ALA A 52 -6.59 -1.79 -17.57
N LEU A 53 -7.50 -2.41 -16.80
CA LEU A 53 -8.95 -2.20 -16.96
C LEU A 53 -9.36 -0.77 -16.57
N MET A 54 -8.81 -0.23 -15.48
CA MET A 54 -9.06 1.14 -15.03
C MET A 54 -8.53 2.19 -16.04
N GLU A 55 -7.38 1.94 -16.68
CA GLU A 55 -6.86 2.76 -17.77
C GLU A 55 -7.81 2.82 -18.98
N GLY A 56 -8.55 1.74 -19.24
CA GLY A 56 -9.59 1.70 -20.26
C GLY A 56 -10.93 2.30 -19.83
N GLY A 57 -11.06 2.76 -18.59
CA GLY A 57 -12.26 3.43 -18.07
C GLY A 57 -13.26 2.51 -17.36
N ALA A 58 -12.84 1.35 -16.86
CA ALA A 58 -13.70 0.49 -16.05
C ALA A 58 -14.24 1.24 -14.81
N ASP A 59 -15.49 0.97 -14.44
CA ASP A 59 -16.13 1.59 -13.28
C ASP A 59 -15.89 0.78 -12.00
N SER A 60 -14.96 1.25 -11.17
CA SER A 60 -14.67 0.63 -9.87
C SER A 60 -15.68 0.96 -8.77
N ASP A 61 -16.64 1.86 -9.02
CA ASP A 61 -17.70 2.25 -8.08
C ASP A 61 -19.06 1.67 -8.46
N ALA A 62 -19.15 0.97 -9.58
CA ALA A 62 -20.37 0.32 -10.02
C ALA A 62 -20.93 -0.59 -8.91
N GLN A 63 -22.20 -0.37 -8.57
CA GLN A 63 -22.88 -1.16 -7.57
C GLN A 63 -23.15 -2.57 -8.10
N LEU A 64 -22.63 -3.57 -7.39
CA LEU A 64 -22.77 -4.97 -7.71
C LEU A 64 -24.08 -5.54 -7.11
N PRO A 65 -24.55 -6.72 -7.57
CA PRO A 65 -25.79 -7.33 -7.08
C PRO A 65 -25.84 -7.60 -5.56
N ASP A 66 -24.68 -7.73 -4.91
CA ASP A 66 -24.54 -7.92 -3.46
C ASP A 66 -24.45 -6.59 -2.67
N GLY A 67 -24.59 -5.44 -3.35
CA GLY A 67 -24.51 -4.11 -2.76
C GLY A 67 -23.08 -3.63 -2.44
N THR A 68 -22.06 -4.36 -2.90
CA THR A 68 -20.65 -3.93 -2.87
C THR A 68 -20.26 -3.22 -4.17
N THR A 69 -19.03 -2.70 -4.24
CA THR A 69 -18.39 -2.19 -5.45
C THR A 69 -17.04 -2.89 -5.65
N PRO A 70 -16.45 -2.88 -6.85
CA PRO A 70 -15.08 -3.38 -7.05
C PRO A 70 -14.07 -2.75 -6.07
N LEU A 71 -14.11 -1.43 -5.87
CA LEU A 71 -13.22 -0.73 -4.94
C LEU A 71 -13.46 -1.17 -3.48
N TRP A 72 -14.72 -1.38 -3.08
CA TRP A 72 -15.05 -1.94 -1.77
C TRP A 72 -14.42 -3.32 -1.55
N ARG A 73 -14.50 -4.19 -2.55
CA ARG A 73 -13.91 -5.54 -2.50
C ARG A 73 -12.39 -5.49 -2.39
N ALA A 74 -11.72 -4.57 -3.09
CA ALA A 74 -10.28 -4.38 -2.96
C ALA A 74 -9.87 -3.97 -1.53
N VAL A 75 -10.62 -3.06 -0.90
CA VAL A 75 -10.42 -2.67 0.51
C VAL A 75 -10.67 -3.86 1.44
N ASP A 76 -11.74 -4.63 1.21
CA ASP A 76 -12.10 -5.78 2.03
C ASP A 76 -11.05 -6.90 1.97
N LEU A 77 -10.49 -7.12 0.77
CA LEU A 77 -9.39 -8.05 0.54
C LEU A 77 -8.05 -7.57 1.12
N GLY A 78 -7.95 -6.31 1.53
CA GLY A 78 -6.77 -5.77 2.23
C GLY A 78 -5.52 -5.68 1.36
N SER A 79 -5.69 -5.48 0.04
CA SER A 79 -4.62 -5.34 -0.94
C SER A 79 -4.35 -3.86 -1.24
N PRO A 80 -3.28 -3.24 -0.68
CA PRO A 80 -2.88 -1.89 -1.03
C PRO A 80 -2.69 -1.68 -2.53
N ALA A 81 -2.07 -2.63 -3.24
CA ALA A 81 -1.85 -2.54 -4.67
C ALA A 81 -3.15 -2.47 -5.48
N LEU A 82 -4.14 -3.31 -5.16
CA LEU A 82 -5.46 -3.24 -5.80
C LEU A 82 -6.17 -1.92 -5.45
N VAL A 83 -6.09 -1.46 -4.21
CA VAL A 83 -6.71 -0.21 -3.80
C VAL A 83 -6.09 0.97 -4.55
N ASP A 84 -4.77 0.99 -4.73
CA ASP A 84 -4.09 2.01 -5.53
C ASP A 84 -4.54 1.99 -6.99
N ALA A 85 -4.58 0.80 -7.61
CA ALA A 85 -5.05 0.61 -8.98
C ALA A 85 -6.50 1.10 -9.18
N LEU A 86 -7.41 0.82 -8.23
CA LEU A 86 -8.83 1.17 -8.35
C LEU A 86 -9.17 2.58 -7.85
N LEU A 87 -8.37 3.20 -6.97
CA LEU A 87 -8.62 4.58 -6.50
C LEU A 87 -8.45 5.61 -7.62
N GLY A 88 -7.48 5.39 -8.52
CA GLY A 88 -7.14 6.32 -9.58
C GLY A 88 -6.63 7.67 -9.05
N LYS A 89 -6.52 8.67 -9.93
CA LYS A 89 -5.80 9.93 -9.63
C LYS A 89 -6.55 10.88 -8.68
N ASP A 90 -7.88 10.96 -8.79
CA ASP A 90 -8.69 11.95 -8.07
C ASP A 90 -9.96 11.34 -7.45
N PRO A 91 -9.83 10.39 -6.49
CA PRO A 91 -10.97 9.68 -5.94
C PRO A 91 -11.99 10.60 -5.24
N ARG A 92 -11.59 11.77 -4.71
CA ARG A 92 -12.51 12.75 -4.11
C ARG A 92 -13.46 13.44 -5.09
N LEU A 93 -13.10 13.49 -6.37
CA LEU A 93 -13.98 14.03 -7.41
C LEU A 93 -15.00 12.99 -7.89
N ARG A 94 -14.68 11.70 -7.69
CA ARG A 94 -15.44 10.56 -8.16
C ARG A 94 -16.38 9.98 -7.09
N LEU A 95 -15.91 9.88 -5.85
CA LEU A 95 -16.63 9.28 -4.72
C LEU A 95 -17.38 10.33 -3.90
N THR A 96 -18.61 10.00 -3.51
CA THR A 96 -19.37 10.81 -2.54
C THR A 96 -18.73 10.75 -1.15
N GLU A 97 -18.99 11.74 -0.29
CA GLU A 97 -18.51 11.70 1.10
C GLU A 97 -19.01 10.45 1.86
N ALA A 98 -20.22 9.97 1.54
CA ALA A 98 -20.76 8.77 2.15
C ALA A 98 -19.97 7.51 1.72
N ASP A 99 -19.57 7.41 0.46
CA ASP A 99 -18.77 6.30 -0.05
C ASP A 99 -17.34 6.34 0.51
N GLN A 100 -16.72 7.52 0.56
CA GLN A 100 -15.41 7.71 1.18
C GLN A 100 -15.44 7.29 2.65
N LYS A 101 -16.46 7.73 3.41
CA LYS A 101 -16.63 7.33 4.80
C LYS A 101 -16.81 5.83 4.93
N ARG A 102 -17.63 5.21 4.09
CA ARG A 102 -17.87 3.76 4.10
C ARG A 102 -16.55 3.00 3.91
N LEU A 103 -15.74 3.36 2.91
CA LEU A 103 -14.41 2.78 2.64
C LEU A 103 -13.46 2.93 3.84
N LEU A 104 -13.41 4.11 4.45
CA LEU A 104 -12.60 4.37 5.65
C LEU A 104 -13.04 3.53 6.84
N ASP A 105 -14.35 3.44 7.10
CA ASP A 105 -14.90 2.68 8.22
C ASP A 105 -14.52 1.18 8.08
N LEU A 106 -14.55 0.63 6.86
CA LEU A 106 -14.11 -0.75 6.60
C LEU A 106 -12.62 -0.95 6.82
N ALA A 107 -11.78 -0.10 6.22
CA ALA A 107 -10.33 -0.21 6.37
C ALA A 107 -9.93 -0.08 7.84
N ARG A 108 -10.58 0.83 8.58
CA ARG A 108 -10.39 1.02 10.01
C ARG A 108 -10.83 -0.21 10.82
N HIS A 109 -12.00 -0.76 10.52
CA HIS A 109 -12.47 -1.98 11.18
C HIS A 109 -11.50 -3.15 11.00
N TRP A 110 -11.03 -3.41 9.78
CA TRP A 110 -10.03 -4.44 9.54
C TRP A 110 -8.69 -4.15 10.21
N HIS A 111 -8.25 -2.89 10.22
CA HIS A 111 -7.03 -2.46 10.90
C HIS A 111 -7.09 -2.72 12.41
N GLU A 112 -8.21 -2.37 13.05
CA GLU A 112 -8.42 -2.50 14.50
C GLU A 112 -8.63 -3.96 14.92
N THR A 113 -9.41 -4.74 14.16
CA THR A 113 -9.68 -6.15 14.45
C THR A 113 -8.48 -7.05 14.09
N GLY A 114 -7.79 -6.74 13.00
CA GLY A 114 -6.72 -7.56 12.44
C GLY A 114 -7.22 -8.72 11.58
N ALA A 115 -6.51 -9.00 10.49
CA ALA A 115 -6.97 -9.90 9.42
C ALA A 115 -7.35 -11.32 9.88
N THR A 116 -6.59 -11.91 10.81
CA THR A 116 -6.89 -13.27 11.29
C THR A 116 -8.17 -13.31 12.11
N GLU A 117 -8.37 -12.33 12.99
CA GLU A 117 -9.55 -12.30 13.87
C GLU A 117 -10.81 -11.96 13.07
N GLU A 118 -10.71 -11.02 12.13
CA GLU A 118 -11.85 -10.69 11.28
C GLU A 118 -12.25 -11.86 10.38
N LEU A 119 -11.29 -12.61 9.83
CA LEU A 119 -11.59 -13.86 9.12
C LEU A 119 -12.28 -14.89 10.04
N ARG A 120 -11.89 -14.99 11.31
CA ARG A 120 -12.53 -15.88 12.29
C ARG A 120 -13.98 -15.47 12.54
N HIS A 121 -14.25 -14.19 12.73
CA HIS A 121 -15.62 -13.67 12.88
C HIS A 121 -16.49 -13.97 11.65
N ARG A 122 -15.95 -13.76 10.45
CA ARG A 122 -16.71 -13.94 9.19
C ARG A 122 -16.95 -15.40 8.80
N THR A 123 -16.01 -16.29 9.13
CA THR A 123 -16.06 -17.69 8.68
C THR A 123 -16.51 -18.65 9.77
N GLY A 124 -16.48 -18.24 11.04
CA GLY A 124 -16.75 -19.11 12.19
C GLY A 124 -15.66 -20.17 12.44
N ALA A 125 -14.57 -20.17 11.66
CA ALA A 125 -13.51 -21.16 11.79
C ALA A 125 -12.63 -20.89 13.01
N SER A 126 -12.48 -21.88 13.89
CA SER A 126 -11.67 -21.78 15.12
C SER A 126 -10.22 -22.24 14.95
N GLY A 127 -9.89 -22.87 13.81
CA GLY A 127 -8.56 -23.41 13.53
C GLY A 127 -7.48 -22.34 13.29
N PRO A 128 -6.21 -22.78 13.15
CA PRO A 128 -5.13 -21.87 12.80
C PRO A 128 -5.31 -21.33 11.38
N ALA A 129 -5.04 -20.04 11.18
CA ALA A 129 -4.98 -19.44 9.85
C ALA A 129 -3.69 -19.85 9.14
N VAL A 130 -3.80 -20.17 7.86
CA VAL A 130 -2.64 -20.36 6.97
C VAL A 130 -2.11 -18.97 6.60
N ARG A 131 -0.80 -18.79 6.65
CA ARG A 131 -0.15 -17.51 6.33
C ARG A 131 0.98 -17.73 5.32
N ARG A 132 1.04 -16.85 4.32
CA ARG A 132 2.10 -16.84 3.32
C ARG A 132 2.56 -15.41 3.10
N LEU A 133 3.87 -15.18 3.11
CA LEU A 133 4.42 -13.90 2.68
C LEU A 133 4.42 -13.88 1.15
N ILE A 134 3.81 -12.85 0.57
CA ILE A 134 3.75 -12.63 -0.88
C ILE A 134 4.19 -11.22 -1.22
N GLU A 135 4.58 -11.01 -2.47
CA GLU A 135 4.73 -9.68 -3.03
C GLU A 135 3.33 -9.11 -3.33
N ASP A 136 3.05 -7.90 -2.86
CA ASP A 136 1.77 -7.20 -3.02
C ASP A 136 1.79 -6.26 -4.22
N ALA A 137 2.88 -5.50 -4.34
CA ALA A 137 3.28 -4.69 -5.47
C ALA A 137 4.78 -4.90 -5.71
N ARG A 138 5.33 -4.34 -6.80
CA ARG A 138 6.74 -4.52 -7.24
C ARG A 138 7.83 -4.36 -6.16
N PHE A 139 7.55 -3.71 -5.03
CA PHE A 139 8.54 -3.44 -3.98
C PHE A 139 8.04 -3.68 -2.55
N THR A 140 6.85 -4.25 -2.38
CA THR A 140 6.26 -4.44 -1.05
C THR A 140 5.79 -5.87 -0.84
N GLN A 141 5.89 -6.32 0.39
CA GLN A 141 5.50 -7.63 0.87
C GLN A 141 4.35 -7.50 1.86
N VAL A 142 3.42 -8.43 1.76
CA VAL A 142 2.26 -8.54 2.65
C VAL A 142 2.01 -10.00 3.00
N GLN A 143 1.46 -10.24 4.18
CA GLN A 143 0.99 -11.59 4.52
C GLN A 143 -0.37 -11.83 3.89
N GLU A 144 -0.47 -12.86 3.08
CA GLU A 144 -1.73 -13.49 2.70
C GLU A 144 -2.16 -14.42 3.82
N VAL A 145 -3.41 -14.28 4.28
CA VAL A 145 -3.99 -15.01 5.39
C VAL A 145 -5.23 -15.74 4.90
N THR A 146 -5.25 -17.05 5.08
CA THR A 146 -6.39 -17.90 4.71
C THR A 146 -6.96 -18.60 5.94
N LEU A 147 -8.26 -18.46 6.15
CA LEU A 147 -9.00 -19.14 7.22
C LEU A 147 -10.44 -19.38 6.78
N GLY A 148 -10.99 -20.57 7.07
CA GLY A 148 -12.39 -20.89 6.73
C GLY A 148 -12.72 -20.81 5.24
N GLY A 149 -11.74 -21.09 4.37
CA GLY A 149 -11.89 -21.01 2.91
C GLY A 149 -11.87 -19.60 2.33
N ARG A 150 -11.63 -18.57 3.15
CA ARG A 150 -11.46 -17.18 2.70
C ARG A 150 -10.02 -16.74 2.83
N THR A 151 -9.56 -15.97 1.85
CA THR A 151 -8.20 -15.43 1.79
C THR A 151 -8.27 -13.90 1.71
N VAL A 152 -7.48 -13.22 2.54
CA VAL A 152 -7.25 -11.76 2.47
C VAL A 152 -5.76 -11.47 2.62
N ARG A 153 -5.33 -10.29 2.21
CA ARG A 153 -4.00 -9.74 2.51
C ARG A 153 -4.10 -8.94 3.82
N ALA A 154 -3.14 -9.11 4.73
CA ALA A 154 -3.06 -8.38 6.00
C ALA A 154 -2.47 -6.97 5.81
N GLY A 155 -2.88 -6.27 4.73
CA GLY A 155 -2.43 -4.94 4.36
C GLY A 155 -3.38 -3.82 4.76
N HIS A 156 -4.43 -4.10 5.56
CA HIS A 156 -5.48 -3.12 5.85
C HIS A 156 -4.99 -1.84 6.55
N SER A 157 -3.89 -1.87 7.32
CA SER A 157 -3.29 -0.64 7.88
C SER A 157 -2.69 0.27 6.80
N ALA A 158 -2.07 -0.33 5.77
CA ALA A 158 -1.58 0.38 4.60
C ALA A 158 -2.75 0.91 3.74
N VAL A 159 -3.80 0.10 3.53
CA VAL A 159 -5.04 0.53 2.86
C VAL A 159 -5.67 1.71 3.59
N LEU A 160 -5.81 1.66 4.92
CA LEU A 160 -6.34 2.76 5.72
C LEU A 160 -5.50 4.03 5.53
N THR A 161 -4.18 3.90 5.59
CA THR A 161 -3.24 5.01 5.38
C THR A 161 -3.39 5.63 3.98
N ALA A 162 -3.55 4.79 2.94
CA ALA A 162 -3.74 5.24 1.56
C ALA A 162 -5.09 5.95 1.37
N LEU A 163 -6.18 5.42 1.93
CA LEU A 163 -7.51 6.04 1.85
C LEU A 163 -7.56 7.36 2.60
N GLU A 164 -7.00 7.44 3.81
CA GLU A 164 -6.91 8.69 4.56
C GLU A 164 -6.15 9.75 3.75
N TRP A 165 -5.01 9.38 3.16
CA TRP A 165 -4.25 10.27 2.27
C TRP A 165 -5.08 10.73 1.07
N ALA A 166 -5.69 9.79 0.33
CA ALA A 166 -6.50 10.06 -0.86
C ALA A 166 -7.70 10.97 -0.56
N PHE A 167 -8.28 10.85 0.64
CA PHE A 167 -9.42 11.65 1.09
C PHE A 167 -9.01 12.94 1.81
N GLY A 168 -7.71 13.24 1.90
CA GLY A 168 -7.20 14.47 2.52
C GLY A 168 -7.27 14.47 4.06
N ILE A 169 -7.41 13.30 4.67
CA ILE A 169 -7.35 13.09 6.11
C ILE A 169 -5.89 12.85 6.48
N LEU A 170 -5.36 13.69 7.37
CA LEU A 170 -3.97 13.62 7.79
C LEU A 170 -3.88 13.18 9.28
N PRO A 171 -3.85 11.87 9.58
CA PRO A 171 -3.66 11.39 10.94
C PRO A 171 -2.39 11.95 11.58
N PRO A 172 -2.29 12.05 12.92
CA PRO A 172 -1.05 12.46 13.59
C PRO A 172 0.15 11.61 13.16
N VAL A 173 1.36 12.20 13.15
CA VAL A 173 2.61 11.47 12.80
C VAL A 173 2.78 10.24 13.67
N ALA A 174 2.52 10.35 14.97
CA ALA A 174 2.61 9.24 15.91
C ALA A 174 1.68 8.06 15.55
N GLU A 175 0.50 8.33 14.98
CA GLU A 175 -0.43 7.28 14.57
C GLU A 175 0.11 6.50 13.36
N LEU A 176 0.65 7.21 12.35
CA LEU A 176 1.28 6.56 11.19
C LEU A 176 2.54 5.77 11.59
N VAL A 177 3.34 6.29 12.51
CA VAL A 177 4.49 5.57 13.09
C VAL A 177 4.02 4.29 13.79
N ALA A 178 2.94 4.36 14.59
CA ALA A 178 2.40 3.21 15.31
C ALA A 178 1.86 2.11 14.38
N ARG A 179 1.41 2.45 13.16
CA ARG A 179 1.02 1.47 12.13
C ARG A 179 2.21 0.75 11.50
N ALA A 180 3.37 1.41 11.43
CA ALA A 180 4.57 0.92 10.75
C ALA A 180 5.51 0.13 11.66
N VAL A 181 5.85 0.68 12.83
CA VAL A 181 6.88 0.15 13.74
C VAL A 181 6.70 -1.32 14.14
N PRO A 182 5.47 -1.84 14.37
CA PRO A 182 5.27 -3.26 14.65
C PRO A 182 5.76 -4.20 13.54
N HIS A 183 5.99 -3.68 12.34
CA HIS A 183 6.51 -4.39 11.18
C HIS A 183 7.84 -3.76 10.74
N PRO A 184 8.95 -4.00 11.47
CA PRO A 184 10.23 -3.32 11.29
C PRO A 184 10.99 -3.79 10.02
N ASP A 185 10.34 -3.74 8.86
CA ASP A 185 10.87 -4.16 7.56
C ASP A 185 10.43 -3.14 6.51
N GLU A 186 11.40 -2.61 5.75
CA GLU A 186 11.14 -1.59 4.73
C GLU A 186 10.32 -2.13 3.56
N THR A 187 10.38 -3.45 3.33
CA THR A 187 9.54 -4.09 2.32
C THR A 187 8.12 -4.34 2.82
N HIS A 188 7.82 -4.21 4.12
CA HIS A 188 6.46 -4.43 4.60
C HIS A 188 5.49 -3.32 4.17
N VAL A 189 4.32 -3.68 3.64
CA VAL A 189 3.32 -2.72 3.13
C VAL A 189 2.97 -1.59 4.12
N ASN A 190 2.78 -1.91 5.40
CA ASN A 190 2.46 -0.92 6.44
C ASN A 190 3.59 0.09 6.67
N TRP A 191 4.85 -0.37 6.61
CA TRP A 191 6.02 0.50 6.76
C TRP A 191 6.14 1.42 5.55
N SER A 192 6.07 0.84 4.36
CA SER A 192 6.18 1.57 3.08
C SER A 192 5.07 2.64 2.95
N ALA A 193 3.81 2.27 3.18
CA ALA A 193 2.68 3.20 3.07
C ALA A 193 2.77 4.37 4.06
N ALA A 194 3.10 4.12 5.33
CA ALA A 194 3.26 5.17 6.32
C ALA A 194 4.46 6.08 6.01
N ALA A 195 5.58 5.48 5.59
CA ALA A 195 6.78 6.24 5.24
C ALA A 195 6.54 7.15 4.03
N TYR A 196 5.85 6.65 3.00
CA TYR A 196 5.47 7.41 1.82
C TYR A 196 4.52 8.56 2.16
N ALA A 197 3.44 8.28 2.91
CA ALA A 197 2.47 9.30 3.32
C ALA A 197 3.12 10.42 4.15
N LEU A 198 4.08 10.11 5.02
CA LEU A 198 4.82 11.11 5.81
C LEU A 198 5.89 11.85 4.99
N ALA A 199 6.45 11.22 3.97
CA ALA A 199 7.44 11.83 3.09
C ALA A 199 6.85 13.00 2.29
N GLU A 200 5.60 12.88 1.84
CA GLU A 200 4.86 13.93 1.15
C GLU A 200 4.39 15.07 2.07
N ARG A 201 4.28 14.85 3.38
CA ARG A 201 3.88 15.88 4.35
C ARG A 201 5.02 16.84 4.64
N ARG A 202 4.89 18.08 4.15
CA ARG A 202 5.89 19.15 4.31
C ARG A 202 5.49 20.26 5.30
N SER A 203 4.47 20.04 6.13
CA SER A 203 4.08 21.05 7.12
C SER A 203 5.14 21.17 8.24
N PRO A 204 5.35 22.38 8.81
CA PRO A 204 6.30 22.58 9.91
C PRO A 204 6.02 21.70 11.14
N GLN A 205 4.73 21.47 11.44
CA GLN A 205 4.33 20.59 12.54
C GLN A 205 4.72 19.14 12.27
N ALA A 206 4.41 18.62 11.07
CA ALA A 206 4.79 17.25 10.71
C ALA A 206 6.32 17.06 10.73
N TRP A 207 7.07 18.09 10.32
CA TRP A 207 8.54 18.06 10.44
C TRP A 207 9.01 18.00 11.89
N THR A 208 8.42 18.82 12.76
CA THR A 208 8.77 18.84 14.19
C THR A 208 8.54 17.46 14.83
N ASP A 209 7.38 16.86 14.57
CA ASP A 209 7.02 15.55 15.09
C ASP A 209 7.93 14.43 14.53
N LEU A 210 8.27 14.48 13.24
CA LEU A 210 9.19 13.54 12.60
C LEU A 210 10.62 13.68 13.14
N ALA A 211 11.14 14.90 13.23
CA ALA A 211 12.49 15.17 13.69
C ALA A 211 12.70 14.72 15.14
N ALA A 212 11.65 14.77 15.98
CA ALA A 212 11.68 14.25 17.34
C ALA A 212 11.98 12.74 17.40
N LEU A 213 11.65 11.97 16.36
CA LEU A 213 11.95 10.53 16.30
C LEU A 213 13.45 10.24 16.32
N ARG A 214 14.33 11.18 15.90
CA ARG A 214 15.80 11.02 15.99
C ARG A 214 16.28 10.70 17.41
N HIS A 215 15.57 11.15 18.43
CA HIS A 215 15.94 10.93 19.83
C HIS A 215 15.12 9.82 20.49
N HIS A 216 14.32 9.08 19.73
CA HIS A 216 13.53 7.97 20.27
C HIS A 216 14.46 6.87 20.79
N PRO A 217 14.20 6.27 21.97
CA PRO A 217 15.09 5.27 22.56
C PRO A 217 15.19 4.00 21.71
N ASP A 218 14.09 3.59 21.09
CA ASP A 218 14.05 2.42 20.21
C ASP A 218 14.61 2.74 18.80
N PRO A 219 15.67 2.06 18.33
CA PRO A 219 16.26 2.26 17.01
C PRO A 219 15.30 2.00 15.85
N VAL A 220 14.23 1.22 16.02
CA VAL A 220 13.25 0.98 14.96
C VAL A 220 12.55 2.28 14.55
N HIS A 221 12.19 3.12 15.53
CA HIS A 221 11.55 4.42 15.26
C HIS A 221 12.51 5.38 14.57
N ARG A 222 13.78 5.36 14.97
CA ARG A 222 14.86 6.14 14.34
C ARG A 222 15.08 5.69 12.89
N ARG A 223 15.12 4.38 12.64
CA ARG A 223 15.22 3.83 11.28
C ARG A 223 14.00 4.19 10.43
N PHE A 224 12.80 4.18 11.00
CA PHE A 224 11.58 4.63 10.32
C PHE A 224 11.70 6.08 9.84
N LEU A 225 12.21 6.99 10.68
CA LEU A 225 12.52 8.36 10.26
C LEU A 225 13.48 8.39 9.06
N ALA A 226 14.53 7.58 9.06
CA ALA A 226 15.45 7.50 7.93
C ALA A 226 14.76 6.98 6.66
N SER A 227 13.83 6.02 6.76
CA SER A 227 13.01 5.57 5.62
C SER A 227 12.06 6.66 5.10
N VAL A 228 11.49 7.50 5.98
CA VAL A 228 10.69 8.68 5.58
C VAL A 228 11.56 9.66 4.77
N LEU A 229 12.76 9.98 5.28
CA LEU A 229 13.70 10.87 4.61
C LEU A 229 14.22 10.31 3.28
N TRP A 230 14.41 9.00 3.17
CA TRP A 230 14.71 8.33 1.90
C TRP A 230 13.64 8.60 0.85
N ASN A 231 12.38 8.27 1.17
CA ASN A 231 11.24 8.47 0.26
C ASN A 231 11.09 9.94 -0.12
N ARG A 232 11.33 10.82 0.83
CA ARG A 232 11.27 12.27 0.65
C ARG A 232 12.28 12.77 -0.37
N THR A 233 13.52 12.31 -0.30
CA THR A 233 14.59 12.62 -1.28
C THR A 233 14.25 12.06 -2.66
N PHE A 234 13.77 10.81 -2.71
CA PHE A 234 13.34 10.16 -3.94
C PHE A 234 12.21 10.95 -4.64
N LEU A 235 11.17 11.32 -3.90
CA LEU A 235 10.03 12.11 -4.39
C LEU A 235 10.43 13.52 -4.81
N SER A 236 11.34 14.18 -4.10
CA SER A 236 11.89 15.47 -4.52
C SER A 236 12.58 15.39 -5.89
N GLY A 237 13.29 14.29 -6.17
CA GLY A 237 13.91 14.03 -7.47
C GLY A 237 12.88 13.88 -8.60
N ILE A 238 11.83 13.08 -8.38
CA ILE A 238 10.71 12.91 -9.34
C ILE A 238 10.02 14.25 -9.63
N HIS A 239 9.72 15.01 -8.57
CA HIS A 239 9.01 16.28 -8.68
C HIS A 239 9.91 17.49 -9.01
N LYS A 240 11.21 17.29 -9.26
CA LYS A 240 12.22 18.35 -9.51
C LYS A 240 12.20 19.48 -8.47
N ARG A 241 11.97 19.16 -7.20
CA ARG A 241 11.92 20.14 -6.09
C ARG A 241 13.35 20.48 -5.63
N GLN A 242 13.62 21.77 -5.40
CA GLN A 242 14.95 22.27 -5.03
C GLN A 242 15.21 22.36 -3.51
N ASP A 243 14.21 22.13 -2.66
CA ASP A 243 14.30 22.37 -1.22
C ASP A 243 14.70 21.11 -0.43
N THR A 244 15.97 20.71 -0.53
CA THR A 244 16.54 19.56 0.22
C THR A 244 17.60 19.97 1.24
N GLY A 245 17.95 21.27 1.34
CA GLY A 245 19.02 21.76 2.21
C GLY A 245 18.80 21.41 3.69
N GLN A 246 17.58 21.63 4.19
CA GLN A 246 17.21 21.32 5.57
C GLN A 246 17.33 19.82 5.90
N ASP A 247 16.91 18.95 4.99
CA ASP A 247 16.97 17.49 5.17
C ASP A 247 18.44 17.01 5.20
N ILE A 248 19.30 17.56 4.33
CA ILE A 248 20.74 17.21 4.27
C ILE A 248 21.48 17.65 5.53
N GLU A 249 21.26 18.88 6.01
CA GLU A 249 21.87 19.37 7.26
C GLU A 249 21.42 18.55 8.47
N PHE A 250 20.13 18.19 8.52
CA PHE A 250 19.58 17.34 9.56
C PHE A 250 20.24 15.96 9.57
N LEU A 251 20.35 15.31 8.40
CA LEU A 251 21.01 14.01 8.25
C LEU A 251 22.49 14.06 8.63
N ALA A 252 23.22 15.11 8.22
CA ALA A 252 24.62 15.29 8.57
C ALA A 252 24.81 15.45 10.09
N SER A 253 23.96 16.24 10.74
CA SER A 253 23.96 16.39 12.20
C SER A 253 23.67 15.07 12.91
N TRP A 254 22.71 14.29 12.41
CA TRP A 254 22.30 13.01 12.99
C TRP A 254 23.37 11.93 12.84
N ALA A 255 24.06 11.87 11.70
CA ALA A 255 25.13 10.90 11.51
C ALA A 255 26.28 11.05 12.53
N LEU A 256 26.47 12.25 13.12
CA LEU A 256 27.54 12.51 14.09
C LEU A 256 27.26 11.93 15.48
N ASP A 257 26.00 11.73 15.85
CA ASP A 257 25.60 11.36 17.22
C ASP A 257 24.70 10.12 17.32
N GLU A 258 24.37 9.45 16.20
CA GLU A 258 23.61 8.20 16.21
C GLU A 258 24.44 7.05 16.81
N PRO A 259 24.02 6.47 17.96
CA PRO A 259 24.77 5.40 18.61
C PRO A 259 24.57 4.01 17.98
N ASP A 260 23.46 3.79 17.28
CA ASP A 260 23.15 2.49 16.68
C ASP A 260 23.76 2.36 15.27
N GLY A 261 24.64 1.38 15.08
CA GLY A 261 25.34 1.19 13.81
C GLY A 261 24.44 0.87 12.62
N HIS A 262 23.28 0.23 12.83
CA HIS A 262 22.33 -0.06 11.76
C HIS A 262 21.53 1.18 11.36
N VAL A 263 21.13 2.00 12.35
CA VAL A 263 20.50 3.30 12.08
C VAL A 263 21.48 4.24 11.39
N LEU A 264 22.72 4.32 11.88
CA LEU A 264 23.77 5.15 11.28
C LEU A 264 24.04 4.75 9.82
N ALA A 265 24.15 3.46 9.52
CA ALA A 265 24.31 2.99 8.14
C ALA A 265 23.16 3.47 7.24
N LYS A 266 21.91 3.38 7.71
CA LYS A 266 20.75 3.87 6.96
C LYS A 266 20.77 5.39 6.78
N VAL A 267 21.11 6.16 7.82
CA VAL A 267 21.23 7.62 7.75
C VAL A 267 22.27 8.03 6.70
N LEU A 268 23.43 7.35 6.67
CA LEU A 268 24.49 7.59 5.69
C LEU A 268 24.08 7.21 4.27
N ASP A 269 23.32 6.13 4.10
CA ASP A 269 22.75 5.74 2.81
C ASP A 269 21.84 6.84 2.26
N VAL A 270 20.93 7.36 3.09
CA VAL A 270 20.04 8.48 2.74
C VAL A 270 20.84 9.73 2.40
N TYR A 271 21.82 10.09 3.25
CA TYR A 271 22.66 11.27 3.07
C TYR A 271 23.47 11.24 1.77
N THR A 272 24.02 10.07 1.41
CA THR A 272 24.86 9.92 0.22
C THR A 272 24.08 9.58 -1.06
N GLY A 273 22.77 9.33 -0.95
CA GLY A 273 21.95 8.85 -2.05
C GLY A 273 22.33 7.45 -2.53
N ARG A 274 22.98 6.64 -1.68
CA ARG A 274 23.37 5.26 -2.00
C ARG A 274 22.42 4.30 -1.30
N THR A 275 21.98 3.25 -2.00
CA THR A 275 21.45 2.04 -1.36
C THR A 275 22.62 1.11 -1.07
N THR A 276 22.95 0.87 0.21
CA THR A 276 23.79 -0.30 0.50
C THR A 276 22.97 -1.56 0.16
N PRO A 277 23.50 -2.49 -0.66
CA PRO A 277 22.80 -3.75 -0.89
C PRO A 277 22.68 -4.47 0.45
N ALA A 278 21.45 -4.80 0.85
CA ALA A 278 21.18 -5.59 2.04
C ALA A 278 22.09 -6.83 2.03
N ARG A 279 22.87 -7.04 3.11
CA ARG A 279 23.60 -8.30 3.32
C ARG A 279 22.56 -9.41 3.31
N ARG A 280 22.46 -10.14 2.19
CA ARG A 280 21.81 -11.46 2.19
C ARG A 280 22.44 -12.24 3.33
N PRO A 281 21.66 -12.86 4.24
CA PRO A 281 22.25 -13.81 5.18
C PRO A 281 23.00 -14.84 4.34
N SER A 282 24.30 -15.00 4.65
CA SER A 282 25.15 -15.98 4.01
C SER A 282 24.52 -17.34 4.20
N ALA A 283 24.00 -17.92 3.12
CA ALA A 283 23.81 -19.36 3.03
C ALA A 283 25.22 -19.99 3.01
N SER A 284 25.72 -20.28 4.21
CA SER A 284 26.89 -21.09 4.46
C SER A 284 26.79 -21.58 5.90
N ALA A 285 27.04 -22.82 6.26
CA ALA A 285 27.30 -24.06 5.54
C ALA A 285 27.43 -25.11 6.66
N THR A 286 26.57 -26.13 6.67
CA THR A 286 26.76 -27.55 7.10
C THR A 286 25.39 -28.15 7.39
#